data_AF-A0A6N8HXF3-F1
#
_entry.id   AF-A0A6N8HXF3-F1
#
_cell.length_a   1.000
_cell.length_b   1.000
_cell.length_c   1.000
_cell.angle_alpha   90.00
_cell.angle_beta   90.00
_cell.angle_gamma   90.00
#
_symmetry.space_group_name_H-M   'P 1'
#
loop_
_entity.id
_entity.type
_entity.pdbx_description
1 polymer ?
#
loop_
_entity_poly.entity_id
_entity_poly.type
_entity_poly.pdbx_seq_one_letter_code
_entity_poly.pdbx_strand_id
1 'polypeptide(L)'
;MTYDMDAIISASSAIKDAINHVGDKYELPNGWLNTDFVRTKSYTPKLIEFSVYYKTFSGVLTVRTVSAEYLIAMKLKSGRRYKNDISDVVGIVSEHNAKGKPLTFAQIDKAVRDLYGSWDGIPAELKNLVTFVLEQPDKPALYERYRGLEKQSKDILLEFEQNHPDVANENNVNAILEKALRKKQSKDEPER
;
A
#
# COMPACT_ATOMS: atom_id res chain seq x y z
N MET A 1 -1.61 4.94 -13.50
CA MET A 1 -2.63 5.57 -12.64
C MET A 1 -2.46 5.03 -11.22
N THR A 2 -2.38 5.90 -10.23
CA THR A 2 -2.64 5.54 -8.82
C THR A 2 -4.15 5.58 -8.63
N TYR A 3 -4.73 4.49 -8.18
CA TYR A 3 -6.14 4.50 -7.79
C TYR A 3 -6.22 5.06 -6.38
N ASP A 4 -7.03 6.11 -6.19
CA ASP A 4 -7.16 6.77 -4.90
C ASP A 4 -8.10 6.01 -3.94
N MET A 5 -8.90 5.06 -4.46
CA MET A 5 -9.81 4.24 -3.67
C MET A 5 -9.84 2.78 -4.13
N ASP A 6 -9.54 1.88 -3.19
CA ASP A 6 -9.73 0.43 -3.32
C ASP A 6 -11.11 0.04 -2.77
N ALA A 7 -11.87 -0.77 -3.52
CA ALA A 7 -13.23 -1.15 -3.14
C ALA A 7 -13.44 -2.67 -3.19
N ILE A 8 -14.05 -3.21 -2.13
CA ILE A 8 -14.65 -4.55 -2.13
C ILE A 8 -16.15 -4.36 -2.33
N ILE A 9 -16.70 -4.92 -3.40
CA ILE A 9 -18.11 -4.77 -3.76
C ILE A 9 -18.80 -6.13 -3.61
N SER A 10 -19.71 -6.22 -2.64
CA SER A 10 -20.40 -7.49 -2.32
C SER A 10 -21.76 -7.67 -3.02
N ALA A 11 -22.22 -6.77 -3.93
CA ALA A 11 -23.52 -6.90 -4.58
C ALA A 11 -23.69 -6.21 -5.96
N SER A 12 -24.45 -6.88 -6.84
CA SER A 12 -25.21 -6.48 -8.05
C SER A 12 -24.47 -5.76 -9.21
N SER A 13 -24.80 -6.15 -10.45
CA SER A 13 -24.46 -5.40 -11.67
C SER A 13 -24.83 -3.92 -11.58
N ALA A 14 -25.87 -3.58 -10.80
CA ALA A 14 -26.30 -2.20 -10.59
C ALA A 14 -25.24 -1.29 -9.96
N ILE A 15 -24.37 -1.80 -9.08
CA ILE A 15 -23.28 -1.00 -8.52
C ILE A 15 -22.22 -0.73 -9.59
N LYS A 16 -21.93 -1.73 -10.44
CA LYS A 16 -21.00 -1.55 -11.57
C LYS A 16 -21.53 -0.52 -12.57
N ASP A 17 -22.83 -0.57 -12.87
CA ASP A 17 -23.49 0.40 -13.74
C ASP A 17 -23.45 1.80 -13.13
N ALA A 18 -23.68 1.93 -11.81
CA ALA A 18 -23.57 3.21 -11.12
C ALA A 18 -22.13 3.76 -11.13
N ILE A 19 -21.11 2.93 -10.92
CA ILE A 19 -19.70 3.31 -11.01
C ILE A 19 -19.36 3.82 -12.41
N ASN A 20 -19.80 3.11 -13.44
CA ASN A 20 -19.57 3.49 -14.84
C ASN A 20 -20.32 4.80 -15.17
N HIS A 21 -21.58 4.93 -14.77
CA HIS A 21 -22.37 6.14 -15.01
C HIS A 21 -21.74 7.39 -14.36
N VAL A 22 -21.23 7.26 -13.13
CA VAL A 22 -20.47 8.34 -12.48
C VAL A 22 -19.17 8.61 -13.25
N GLY A 23 -18.48 7.55 -13.70
CA GLY A 23 -17.29 7.68 -14.54
C GLY A 23 -17.54 8.50 -15.80
N ASP A 24 -18.58 8.14 -16.58
CA ASP A 24 -18.97 8.82 -17.80
C ASP A 24 -19.39 10.27 -17.55
N LYS A 25 -20.18 10.50 -16.49
CA LYS A 25 -20.69 11.83 -16.14
C LYS A 25 -19.59 12.83 -15.78
N TYR A 26 -18.53 12.36 -15.14
CA TYR A 26 -17.41 13.19 -14.66
C TYR A 26 -16.13 13.00 -15.49
N GLU A 27 -16.22 12.33 -16.64
CA GLU A 27 -15.09 12.05 -17.54
C GLU A 27 -13.89 11.39 -16.81
N LEU A 28 -14.19 10.50 -15.86
CA LEU A 28 -13.17 9.80 -15.08
C LEU A 28 -12.52 8.70 -15.93
N PRO A 29 -11.22 8.40 -15.71
CA PRO A 29 -10.56 7.31 -16.41
C PRO A 29 -11.26 5.96 -16.18
N ASN A 30 -11.19 5.08 -17.18
CA ASN A 30 -11.65 3.71 -17.03
C ASN A 30 -10.98 3.04 -15.82
N GLY A 31 -11.81 2.44 -14.97
CA GLY A 31 -11.36 1.81 -13.72
C GLY A 31 -11.05 2.79 -12.59
N TRP A 32 -11.52 4.04 -12.63
CA TRP A 32 -11.29 5.05 -11.59
C TRP A 32 -11.53 4.56 -10.15
N LEU A 33 -12.44 3.60 -9.98
CA LEU A 33 -12.60 2.85 -8.73
C LEU A 33 -11.94 1.47 -8.84
N ASN A 34 -10.93 1.22 -8.01
CA ASN A 34 -10.16 -0.03 -8.10
C ASN A 34 -10.87 -1.19 -7.41
N THR A 35 -11.45 -2.08 -8.21
CA THR A 35 -12.04 -3.33 -7.75
C THR A 35 -11.07 -4.51 -7.80
N ASP A 36 -9.93 -4.35 -8.50
CA ASP A 36 -8.92 -5.41 -8.65
C ASP A 36 -8.09 -5.61 -7.38
N PHE A 37 -8.27 -4.75 -6.37
CA PHE A 37 -7.68 -4.90 -5.05
C PHE A 37 -7.85 -6.33 -4.48
N VAL A 38 -8.99 -6.97 -4.73
CA VAL A 38 -9.29 -8.34 -4.27
C VAL A 38 -8.34 -9.42 -4.83
N ARG A 39 -7.55 -9.09 -5.86
CA ARG A 39 -6.57 -10.00 -6.48
C ARG A 39 -5.16 -9.79 -5.94
N THR A 40 -4.96 -8.81 -5.06
CA THR A 40 -3.63 -8.44 -4.56
C THR A 40 -3.22 -9.28 -3.36
N LYS A 41 -1.91 -9.36 -3.09
CA LYS A 41 -1.34 -10.09 -1.94
C LYS A 41 -1.78 -9.54 -0.57
N SER A 42 -2.18 -8.28 -0.52
CA SER A 42 -2.64 -7.63 0.72
C SER A 42 -4.12 -7.85 1.00
N TYR A 43 -4.91 -8.32 0.02
CA TYR A 43 -6.31 -8.63 0.24
C TYR A 43 -6.50 -9.86 1.14
N THR A 44 -7.52 -9.77 2.00
CA THR A 44 -8.05 -10.90 2.77
C THR A 44 -9.56 -10.69 2.95
N PRO A 45 -10.40 -11.74 2.84
CA PRO A 45 -11.84 -11.61 3.09
C PRO A 45 -12.16 -11.13 4.50
N LYS A 46 -11.24 -11.34 5.46
CA LYS A 46 -11.35 -10.85 6.84
C LYS A 46 -11.46 -9.33 6.96
N LEU A 47 -11.06 -8.57 5.94
CA LEU A 47 -11.25 -7.11 5.93
C LEU A 47 -12.71 -6.72 6.15
N ILE A 48 -13.66 -7.55 5.72
CA ILE A 48 -15.09 -7.30 5.93
C ILE A 48 -15.42 -7.30 7.42
N GLU A 49 -14.86 -8.25 8.19
CA GLU A 49 -15.09 -8.40 9.63
C GLU A 49 -14.55 -7.21 10.42
N PHE A 50 -13.38 -6.69 10.02
CA PHE A 50 -12.69 -5.62 10.73
C PHE A 50 -12.96 -4.22 10.18
N SER A 51 -13.68 -4.11 9.06
CA SER A 51 -14.13 -2.82 8.54
C SER A 51 -15.13 -2.16 9.50
N VAL A 52 -15.10 -0.84 9.57
CA VAL A 52 -15.96 -0.02 10.43
C VAL A 52 -17.05 0.62 9.58
N TYR A 53 -18.28 0.64 10.09
CA TYR A 53 -19.38 1.35 9.43
C TYR A 53 -19.03 2.84 9.29
N TYR A 54 -19.12 3.35 8.05
CA TYR A 54 -18.99 4.77 7.77
C TYR A 54 -20.37 5.42 7.63
N LYS A 55 -21.14 4.99 6.62
CA LYS A 55 -22.44 5.59 6.32
C LYS A 55 -23.28 4.71 5.41
N THR A 56 -24.60 4.75 5.57
CA THR A 56 -25.56 4.27 4.58
C THR A 56 -26.16 5.45 3.82
N PHE A 57 -26.06 5.40 2.48
CA PHE A 57 -26.65 6.38 1.58
C PHE A 57 -27.99 5.87 1.05
N SER A 58 -29.01 6.73 1.14
CA SER A 58 -30.37 6.49 0.61
C SER A 58 -31.00 5.15 1.04
N GLY A 59 -30.57 4.60 2.19
CA GLY A 59 -31.02 3.30 2.69
C GLY A 59 -30.54 2.07 1.89
N VAL A 60 -29.76 2.26 0.82
CA VAL A 60 -29.42 1.19 -0.14
C VAL A 60 -27.93 0.89 -0.23
N LEU A 61 -27.07 1.90 -0.06
CA LEU A 61 -25.63 1.76 -0.20
C LEU A 61 -24.95 1.94 1.16
N THR A 62 -24.53 0.84 1.77
CA THR A 62 -23.73 0.86 2.99
C THR A 62 -22.24 0.89 2.66
N VAL A 63 -21.56 1.94 3.11
CA VAL A 63 -20.13 2.13 2.99
C VAL A 63 -19.47 1.83 4.32
N ARG A 64 -18.39 1.05 4.26
CA ARG A 64 -17.54 0.68 5.40
C ARG A 64 -16.10 1.05 5.07
N THR A 65 -15.35 1.47 6.07
CA THR A 65 -13.96 1.91 5.93
C THR A 65 -13.04 1.03 6.78
N VAL A 66 -11.80 0.90 6.35
CA VAL A 66 -10.76 0.17 7.09
C VAL A 66 -9.98 1.17 7.94
N SER A 67 -9.74 0.87 9.23
CA SER A 67 -9.00 1.76 10.12
C SER A 67 -7.49 1.74 9.82
N ALA A 68 -6.80 2.77 10.32
CA ALA A 68 -5.40 3.05 9.96
C ALA A 68 -4.43 1.90 10.25
N GLU A 69 -4.59 1.20 11.37
CA GLU A 69 -3.77 0.05 11.73
C GLU A 69 -3.91 -1.13 10.75
N TYR A 70 -5.10 -1.33 10.17
CA TYR A 70 -5.34 -2.34 9.14
C TYR A 70 -4.83 -1.89 7.77
N LEU A 71 -4.93 -0.59 7.45
CA LEU A 71 -4.28 -0.04 6.26
C LEU A 71 -2.76 -0.24 6.32
N ILE A 72 -2.14 0.04 7.47
CA ILE A 72 -0.70 -0.24 7.68
C ILE A 72 -0.41 -1.72 7.50
N ALA A 73 -1.19 -2.62 8.13
CA ALA A 73 -1.01 -4.07 7.97
C ALA A 73 -1.06 -4.50 6.49
N MET A 74 -1.98 -3.94 5.70
CA MET A 74 -2.10 -4.19 4.26
C MET A 74 -0.88 -3.68 3.48
N LYS A 75 -0.37 -2.49 3.80
CA LYS A 75 0.85 -1.94 3.18
C LYS A 75 2.07 -2.79 3.51
N LEU A 76 2.20 -3.26 4.76
CA LEU A 76 3.27 -4.17 5.18
C LEU A 76 3.21 -5.53 4.47
N LYS A 77 2.00 -6.08 4.26
CA LYS A 77 1.83 -7.34 3.53
C LYS A 77 2.22 -7.23 2.05
N SER A 78 1.94 -6.09 1.45
CA SER A 78 2.31 -5.80 0.06
C SER A 78 3.81 -5.50 -0.08
N GLY A 79 4.36 -4.62 0.75
CA GLY A 79 5.79 -4.35 0.86
C GLY A 79 6.46 -3.88 -0.43
N ARG A 80 5.74 -3.20 -1.35
CA ARG A 80 6.29 -2.80 -2.65
C ARG A 80 7.19 -1.59 -2.49
N ARG A 81 8.49 -1.81 -2.67
CA ARG A 81 9.54 -0.78 -2.53
C ARG A 81 9.58 0.27 -3.64
N TYR A 82 8.77 0.10 -4.68
CA TYR A 82 8.73 0.95 -5.88
C TYR A 82 7.38 1.64 -6.10
N LYS A 83 6.42 1.42 -5.19
CA LYS A 83 5.17 2.17 -5.17
C LYS A 83 5.26 3.20 -4.06
N ASN A 84 4.28 3.23 -3.17
CA ASN A 84 4.22 4.17 -2.05
C ASN A 84 4.01 3.42 -0.73
N ASP A 85 4.15 2.09 -0.71
CA ASP A 85 3.69 1.30 0.44
C ASP A 85 4.43 1.68 1.74
N ILE A 86 5.71 2.04 1.67
CA ILE A 86 6.50 2.42 2.84
C ILE A 86 6.20 3.86 3.26
N SER A 87 6.19 4.78 2.29
CA SER A 87 5.87 6.19 2.58
C SER A 87 4.44 6.37 3.10
N ASP A 88 3.49 5.58 2.62
CA ASP A 88 2.12 5.55 3.13
C ASP A 88 2.07 5.16 4.61
N VAL A 89 2.87 4.18 5.06
CA VAL A 89 2.97 3.83 6.49
C VAL A 89 3.44 5.03 7.32
N VAL A 90 4.46 5.73 6.84
CA VAL A 90 4.97 6.95 7.51
C VAL A 90 3.91 8.04 7.53
N GLY A 91 3.22 8.26 6.41
CA GLY A 91 2.17 9.25 6.27
C GLY A 91 1.00 9.01 7.24
N ILE A 92 0.49 7.77 7.29
CA ILE A 92 -0.60 7.37 8.18
C ILE A 92 -0.19 7.59 9.65
N VAL A 93 1.01 7.13 10.03
CA VAL A 93 1.51 7.31 11.40
C VAL A 93 1.70 8.80 11.73
N SER A 94 2.19 9.61 10.79
CA SER A 94 2.37 11.06 10.97
C SER A 94 1.04 11.78 11.19
N GLU A 95 0.04 11.48 10.37
CA GLU A 95 -1.29 12.08 10.45
C GLU A 95 -1.96 11.76 11.79
N HIS A 96 -1.87 10.50 12.25
CA HIS A 96 -2.43 10.07 13.52
C HIS A 96 -1.77 10.77 14.72
N ASN A 97 -0.45 10.96 14.66
CA ASN A 97 0.27 11.74 15.67
C ASN A 97 -0.17 13.21 15.68
N ALA A 98 -0.29 13.84 14.51
CA ALA A 98 -0.74 15.22 14.39
C ALA A 98 -2.17 15.42 14.92
N LYS A 99 -3.02 14.40 14.80
CA LYS A 99 -4.39 14.38 15.35
C LYS A 99 -4.46 14.06 16.85
N GLY A 100 -3.33 13.91 17.54
CA GLY A 100 -3.27 13.57 18.97
C GLY A 100 -3.73 12.15 19.29
N LYS A 101 -3.75 11.25 18.28
CA LYS A 101 -4.18 9.85 18.40
C LYS A 101 -3.08 8.92 17.89
N PRO A 102 -1.90 8.90 18.55
CA PRO A 102 -0.76 8.09 18.13
C PRO A 102 -1.15 6.61 18.00
N LEU A 103 -0.74 5.99 16.90
CA LEU A 103 -0.84 4.55 16.73
C LEU A 103 0.23 3.86 17.58
N THR A 104 -0.07 2.66 18.04
CA THR A 104 0.86 1.82 18.80
C THR A 104 1.26 0.60 17.99
N PHE A 105 2.43 0.05 18.28
CA PHE A 105 2.86 -1.22 17.67
C PHE A 105 1.86 -2.34 17.99
N ALA A 106 1.28 -2.36 19.19
CA ALA A 106 0.28 -3.37 19.59
C ALA A 106 -0.98 -3.34 18.72
N GLN A 107 -1.47 -2.16 18.33
CA GLN A 107 -2.62 -2.04 17.41
C GLN A 107 -2.28 -2.60 16.03
N ILE A 108 -1.07 -2.32 15.52
CA ILE A 108 -0.61 -2.80 14.21
C ILE A 108 -0.36 -4.31 14.24
N ASP A 109 0.27 -4.83 15.31
CA ASP A 109 0.48 -6.27 15.51
C ASP A 109 -0.86 -7.03 15.55
N LYS A 110 -1.84 -6.48 16.28
CA LYS A 110 -3.20 -7.03 16.30
C LYS A 110 -3.79 -7.04 14.89
N ALA A 111 -3.74 -5.93 14.16
CA ALA A 111 -4.27 -5.84 12.80
C ALA A 111 -3.61 -6.84 11.83
N VAL A 112 -2.30 -7.05 11.93
CA VAL A 112 -1.58 -8.07 11.15
C VAL A 112 -2.09 -9.47 11.48
N ARG A 113 -2.25 -9.81 12.76
CA ARG A 113 -2.75 -11.13 13.19
C ARG A 113 -4.21 -11.35 12.81
N ASP A 114 -5.03 -10.31 12.96
CA ASP A 114 -6.44 -10.32 12.57
C ASP A 114 -6.56 -10.66 11.07
N LEU A 115 -5.84 -9.95 10.21
CA LEU A 115 -5.92 -10.10 8.75
C LEU A 115 -5.23 -11.35 8.21
N TYR A 116 -4.04 -11.67 8.72
CA TYR A 116 -3.14 -12.66 8.12
C TYR A 116 -2.77 -13.83 9.05
N GLY A 117 -3.24 -13.82 10.30
CA GLY A 117 -2.95 -14.86 11.30
C GLY A 117 -1.61 -14.67 12.02
N SER A 118 -0.57 -14.29 11.30
CA SER A 118 0.77 -14.05 11.82
C SER A 118 1.54 -13.05 10.95
N TRP A 119 2.79 -12.77 11.33
CA TRP A 119 3.73 -12.01 10.50
C TRP A 119 4.35 -12.85 9.36
N ASP A 120 3.91 -14.10 9.17
CA ASP A 120 4.49 -14.98 8.15
C ASP A 120 4.25 -14.41 6.73
N GLY A 121 5.32 -14.41 5.94
CA GLY A 121 5.33 -13.79 4.62
C GLY A 121 5.31 -12.26 4.64
N ILE A 122 5.60 -11.61 5.78
CA ILE A 122 5.97 -10.20 5.86
C ILE A 122 7.48 -10.14 6.22
N PRO A 123 8.33 -9.48 5.41
CA PRO A 123 9.75 -9.36 5.71
C PRO A 123 10.02 -8.72 7.07
N ALA A 124 10.99 -9.26 7.83
CA ALA A 124 11.38 -8.74 9.14
C ALA A 124 11.84 -7.27 9.07
N GLU A 125 12.42 -6.86 7.94
CA GLU A 125 12.81 -5.47 7.67
C GLU A 125 11.61 -4.51 7.77
N LEU A 126 10.43 -4.90 7.27
CA LEU A 126 9.22 -4.07 7.34
C LEU A 126 8.66 -3.99 8.76
N LYS A 127 8.82 -5.06 9.54
CA LYS A 127 8.48 -5.04 10.97
C LYS A 127 9.40 -4.10 11.75
N ASN A 128 10.71 -4.14 11.48
CA ASN A 128 11.66 -3.22 12.12
C ASN A 128 11.40 -1.77 11.68
N LEU A 129 11.04 -1.56 10.41
CA LEU A 129 10.68 -0.25 9.88
C LEU A 129 9.48 0.34 10.61
N VAL A 130 8.40 -0.42 10.82
CA VAL A 130 7.21 0.13 11.49
C VAL A 130 7.51 0.51 12.94
N THR A 131 8.28 -0.31 13.67
CA THR A 131 8.73 0.03 15.03
C THR A 131 9.54 1.33 15.02
N PHE A 132 10.52 1.44 14.13
CA PHE A 132 11.33 2.64 13.97
C PHE A 132 10.46 3.89 13.69
N VAL A 133 9.53 3.80 12.74
CA VAL A 133 8.65 4.93 12.34
C VAL A 133 7.76 5.40 13.50
N LEU A 134 7.27 4.49 14.33
CA LEU A 134 6.46 4.82 15.50
C LEU A 134 7.25 5.60 16.55
N GLU A 135 8.54 5.28 16.71
CA GLU A 135 9.45 5.89 17.69
C GLU A 135 10.00 7.25 17.23
N GLN A 136 10.02 7.55 15.92
CA GLN A 136 10.63 8.78 15.42
C GLN A 136 9.79 10.04 15.70
N PRO A 137 10.38 11.12 16.23
CA PRO A 137 9.67 12.38 16.46
C PRO A 137 9.45 13.18 15.15
N ASP A 138 10.45 13.23 14.26
CA ASP A 138 10.39 13.97 12.99
C ASP A 138 9.92 13.07 11.83
N LYS A 139 8.60 13.06 11.63
CA LYS A 139 7.92 12.25 10.62
C LYS A 139 7.91 12.88 9.21
N PRO A 140 7.85 14.21 9.03
CA PRO A 140 7.97 14.83 7.70
C PRO A 140 9.28 14.52 6.98
N ALA A 141 10.43 14.66 7.65
CA ALA A 141 11.71 14.34 7.04
C ALA A 141 11.81 12.84 6.68
N LEU A 142 11.25 11.99 7.53
CA LEU A 142 11.21 10.55 7.29
C LEU A 142 10.33 10.19 6.10
N TYR A 143 9.20 10.87 5.93
CA TYR A 143 8.31 10.68 4.79
C TYR A 143 9.03 11.01 3.49
N GLU A 144 9.63 12.20 3.38
CA GLU A 144 10.37 12.62 2.17
C GLU A 144 11.51 11.66 1.83
N ARG A 145 12.24 11.16 2.83
CA ARG A 145 13.28 10.16 2.64
C ARG A 145 12.73 8.89 1.97
N TYR A 146 11.66 8.31 2.51
CA TYR A 146 11.10 7.08 1.94
C TYR A 146 10.42 7.32 0.58
N ARG A 147 9.76 8.46 0.39
CA ARG A 147 9.27 8.89 -0.94
C ARG A 147 10.38 8.94 -1.97
N GLY A 148 11.54 9.49 -1.61
CA GLY A 148 12.71 9.55 -2.48
C GLY A 148 13.24 8.16 -2.83
N LEU A 149 13.39 7.28 -1.85
CA LEU A 149 13.84 5.89 -2.07
C LEU A 149 12.89 5.09 -2.95
N GLU A 150 11.58 5.26 -2.76
CA GLU A 150 10.57 4.60 -3.57
C GLU A 150 10.55 5.12 -5.01
N LYS A 151 10.73 6.43 -5.20
CA LYS A 151 10.87 7.04 -6.53
C LYS A 151 12.10 6.51 -7.26
N GLN A 152 13.25 6.46 -6.60
CA GLN A 152 14.47 5.88 -7.18
C GLN A 152 14.27 4.41 -7.56
N SER A 153 13.60 3.64 -6.71
CA SER A 153 13.28 2.24 -6.97
C SER A 153 12.37 2.07 -8.18
N LYS A 154 11.38 2.96 -8.33
CA LYS A 154 10.51 3.01 -9.50
C LYS A 154 11.28 3.34 -10.77
N ASP A 155 12.16 4.34 -10.73
CA ASP A 155 12.95 4.76 -11.89
C ASP A 155 13.86 3.62 -12.38
N ILE A 156 14.51 2.90 -11.44
CA ILE A 156 15.32 1.71 -11.76
C ILE A 156 14.49 0.61 -12.43
N LEU A 157 13.27 0.37 -11.96
CA LEU A 157 12.40 -0.65 -12.56
C LEU A 157 11.89 -0.24 -13.94
N LEU A 158 11.63 1.05 -14.16
CA LEU A 158 11.28 1.56 -15.48
C LEU A 158 12.43 1.37 -16.48
N GLU A 159 13.67 1.64 -16.06
CA GLU A 159 14.87 1.38 -16.88
C GLU A 159 15.06 -0.12 -17.14
N PHE A 160 14.81 -0.96 -16.13
CA PHE A 160 14.88 -2.41 -16.31
C PHE A 160 13.83 -2.91 -17.32
N GLU A 161 12.58 -2.45 -17.22
CA GLU A 161 11.50 -2.84 -18.12
C GLU A 161 11.76 -2.39 -19.56
N GLN A 162 12.37 -1.22 -19.77
CA GLN A 162 12.79 -0.76 -21.10
C GLN A 162 13.83 -1.69 -21.74
N ASN A 163 14.75 -2.23 -20.94
CA ASN A 163 15.80 -3.13 -21.41
C ASN A 163 15.34 -4.60 -21.49
N HIS A 164 14.33 -4.97 -20.70
CA HIS A 164 13.81 -6.33 -20.57
C HIS A 164 12.27 -6.33 -20.49
N PRO A 165 11.56 -6.06 -21.60
CA PRO A 165 10.10 -5.99 -21.61
C PRO A 165 9.46 -7.31 -21.16
N ASP A 166 8.37 -7.21 -20.40
CA ASP A 166 7.51 -8.33 -19.94
C ASP A 166 8.20 -9.35 -19.01
N VAL A 167 9.38 -9.02 -18.46
CA VAL A 167 10.12 -9.90 -17.53
C VAL A 167 9.71 -9.67 -16.08
N ALA A 168 9.41 -8.43 -15.69
CA ALA A 168 9.08 -8.08 -14.32
C ALA A 168 7.59 -8.34 -13.99
N ASN A 169 7.33 -8.96 -12.85
CA ASN A 169 5.99 -9.18 -12.31
C ASN A 169 5.98 -9.05 -10.78
N GLU A 170 4.78 -9.03 -10.17
CA GLU A 170 4.64 -8.82 -8.72
C GLU A 170 5.36 -9.84 -7.83
N ASN A 171 5.78 -11.00 -8.37
CA ASN A 171 6.50 -12.02 -7.62
C ASN A 171 8.02 -11.85 -7.67
N ASN A 172 8.57 -11.35 -8.77
CA ASN A 172 10.02 -11.23 -8.96
C ASN A 172 10.55 -9.80 -8.86
N VAL A 173 9.68 -8.78 -8.94
CA VAL A 173 10.06 -7.37 -9.03
C VAL A 173 10.94 -6.89 -7.87
N ASN A 174 10.67 -7.35 -6.64
CA ASN A 174 11.49 -6.99 -5.48
C ASN A 174 12.91 -7.60 -5.57
N ALA A 175 13.02 -8.84 -6.05
CA ALA A 175 14.32 -9.50 -6.24
C ALA A 175 15.11 -8.87 -7.41
N ILE A 176 14.42 -8.44 -8.47
CA ILE A 176 15.02 -7.69 -9.59
C ILE A 176 15.57 -6.36 -9.06
N LEU A 177 14.78 -5.62 -8.29
CA LEU A 177 15.19 -4.36 -7.70
C LEU A 177 16.41 -4.52 -6.78
N GLU A 178 16.45 -5.54 -5.92
CA GLU A 178 17.61 -5.82 -5.08
C GLU A 178 18.87 -6.08 -5.89
N LYS A 179 18.79 -6.87 -6.96
CA LYS A 179 19.92 -7.13 -7.86
C LYS A 179 20.37 -5.85 -8.57
N ALA A 180 19.44 -5.02 -9.01
CA ALA A 180 19.74 -3.76 -9.68
C ALA A 180 20.44 -2.77 -8.73
N LEU A 181 19.97 -2.64 -7.49
CA LEU A 181 20.58 -1.80 -6.47
C LEU A 181 22.01 -2.24 -6.13
N ARG A 182 22.26 -3.55 -6.00
CA ARG A 182 23.61 -4.10 -5.77
C ARG A 182 24.56 -3.84 -6.94
N LYS A 183 24.07 -3.97 -8.19
CA LYS A 183 24.86 -3.65 -9.39
C LYS A 183 25.24 -2.17 -9.48
N LYS A 184 24.37 -1.27 -9.00
CA LYS A 184 24.65 0.17 -8.98
C LYS A 184 25.70 0.50 -7.92
N GLN A 185 25.57 -0.05 -6.71
CA GLN A 185 26.55 0.12 -5.64
C GLN A 185 27.95 -0.40 -6.00
N SER A 186 28.04 -1.54 -6.70
CA SER A 186 29.33 -2.10 -7.15
C SER A 186 29.97 -1.35 -8.32
N LYS A 187 29.21 -0.56 -9.08
CA LYS A 187 29.77 0.34 -10.12
C LYS A 187 30.28 1.66 -9.56
N ASP A 188 29.78 2.07 -8.39
CA ASP A 188 30.17 3.31 -7.70
C ASP A 188 31.36 3.09 -6.72
N GLU A 189 31.80 1.86 -6.50
CA GLU A 189 33.08 1.57 -5.82
C GLU A 189 34.23 1.67 -6.84
N PRO A 190 35.17 2.63 -6.70
CA PRO A 190 36.34 2.66 -7.55
C PRO A 190 37.17 1.40 -7.30
N GLU A 191 37.56 0.71 -8.38
CA GLU A 191 38.57 -0.34 -8.35
C GLU A 191 39.79 0.18 -7.57
N ARG A 192 40.07 -0.46 -6.43
CA ARG A 192 41.25 -0.17 -5.60
C ARG A 192 42.50 -0.80 -6.17
#